data_AF-A0A0V0XCW0-F1
#
_entry.id   AF-A0A0V0XCW0-F1
#
_cell.length_a   1.000
_cell.length_b   1.000
_cell.length_c   1.000
_cell.angle_alpha   90.00
_cell.angle_beta   90.00
_cell.angle_gamma   90.00
#
_symmetry.space_group_name_H-M   'P 1'
#
loop_
_entity.id
_entity.type
_entity.pdbx_description
1 polymer ?
#
loop_
_entity_poly.entity_id
_entity_poly.type
_entity_poly.pdbx_seq_one_letter_code
_entity_poly.pdbx_strand_id
1 'polypeptide(L)'
;LKQIESRYAEVIELGTMRKQRLLDALTLYKLFNDTDNLEAWIDEKAKLLESLKPADDLEEVEIMRHRFETLEQDLNNQSAKVLTVNKLSRQLLHVEHPNSDAILQRQNRLNARWAQLQDMVRRKRLELDQAHRLQTFRIDCQETVTWIQDKTRVLEDTEELKDDLSGIMKLQRRLSMMERDLGAIQAKLDNLEQQAVRLQQERPEEVEAIRENIARIQYVWDRLTGKVREYEAKLDEAGDLQRFLRDLDHFQGWLSSVMRQVAS
;
A
#
# COMPACT_ATOMS: atom_id res chain seq x y z
N LEU A 1 53.16 1.02 65.70
CA LEU A 1 53.21 1.51 64.29
C LEU A 1 52.65 0.47 63.33
N LYS A 2 53.32 -0.68 63.07
CA LYS A 2 52.81 -1.75 62.18
C LYS A 2 51.36 -2.20 62.42
N GLN A 3 50.95 -2.38 63.68
CA GLN A 3 49.59 -2.80 64.02
C GLN A 3 48.54 -1.72 63.73
N ILE A 4 48.91 -0.45 63.84
CA ILE A 4 48.04 0.69 63.53
C ILE A 4 47.92 0.84 62.01
N GLU A 5 49.04 0.69 61.29
CA GLU A 5 49.06 0.68 59.81
C GLU A 5 48.20 -0.46 59.23
N SER A 6 48.30 -1.66 59.81
CA SER A 6 47.47 -2.80 59.40
C SER A 6 45.97 -2.56 59.63
N ARG A 7 45.59 -2.03 60.81
CA ARG A 7 44.19 -1.69 61.11
C ARG A 7 43.66 -0.56 60.23
N TYR A 8 44.50 0.41 59.91
CA TYR A 8 44.15 1.49 59.00
C TYR A 8 43.90 0.97 57.58
N ALA A 9 44.74 0.07 57.08
CA ALA A 9 44.54 -0.58 55.79
C ALA A 9 43.23 -1.40 55.75
N GLU A 10 42.94 -2.16 56.80
CA GLU A 10 41.70 -2.94 56.93
C GLU A 10 40.44 -2.05 56.90
N VAL A 11 40.45 -0.92 57.61
CA VAL A 11 39.33 0.04 57.61
C VAL A 11 39.13 0.67 56.21
N ILE A 12 40.22 0.98 55.50
CA ILE A 12 40.13 1.48 54.12
C ILE A 12 39.50 0.40 53.22
N GLU A 13 39.98 -0.84 53.31
CA GLU A 13 39.46 -1.95 52.51
C GLU A 13 37.96 -2.17 52.77
N LEU A 14 37.55 -2.24 54.04
CA LEU A 14 36.14 -2.35 54.44
C LEU A 14 35.30 -1.15 53.93
N GLY A 15 35.86 0.06 53.98
CA GLY A 15 35.24 1.26 53.43
C GLY A 15 35.01 1.16 51.92
N THR A 16 36.02 0.69 51.17
CA THR A 16 35.91 0.48 49.72
C THR A 16 34.91 -0.61 49.36
N MET A 17 34.91 -1.74 50.09
CA MET A 17 33.92 -2.81 49.88
C MET A 17 32.50 -2.33 50.17
N ARG A 18 32.29 -1.57 51.24
CA ARG A 18 30.97 -1.01 51.56
C ARG A 18 30.49 -0.04 50.48
N LYS A 19 31.37 0.84 50.00
CA LYS A 19 31.05 1.76 48.90
C LYS A 19 30.65 0.99 47.64
N GLN A 20 31.39 -0.07 47.29
CA GLN A 20 31.09 -0.90 46.13
C GLN A 20 29.71 -1.56 46.26
N ARG A 21 29.42 -2.21 47.41
CA ARG A 21 28.11 -2.83 47.67
C ARG A 21 26.94 -1.86 47.58
N LEU A 22 27.12 -0.61 48.02
CA LEU A 22 26.10 0.42 47.90
C LEU A 22 25.87 0.85 46.45
N LEU A 23 26.93 0.97 45.66
CA LEU A 23 26.84 1.26 44.22
C LEU A 23 26.16 0.12 43.46
N ASP A 24 26.47 -1.12 43.81
CA ASP A 24 25.87 -2.31 43.19
C ASP A 24 24.37 -2.40 43.53
N ALA A 25 24.01 -2.15 44.80
CA ALA A 25 22.61 -2.11 45.23
C ALA A 25 21.81 -0.99 44.53
N LEU A 26 22.41 0.19 44.36
CA LEU A 26 21.80 1.30 43.62
C LEU A 26 21.60 0.94 42.14
N THR A 27 22.62 0.35 41.52
CA THR A 27 22.57 -0.12 40.12
C THR A 27 21.48 -1.18 39.94
N LEU A 28 21.38 -2.13 40.87
CA LEU A 28 20.35 -3.16 40.85
C LEU A 28 18.94 -2.58 40.96
N TYR A 29 18.73 -1.65 41.91
CA TYR A 29 17.44 -0.99 42.07
C TYR A 29 17.04 -0.27 40.79
N LYS A 30 17.97 0.49 40.19
CA LYS A 30 17.74 1.16 38.90
C LYS A 30 17.38 0.16 37.80
N LEU A 31 18.15 -0.93 37.69
CA LEU A 31 17.90 -1.98 36.70
C LEU A 31 16.48 -2.54 36.82
N PHE A 32 16.05 -2.89 38.03
CA PHE A 32 14.73 -3.49 38.26
C PHE A 32 13.61 -2.49 37.99
N ASN A 33 13.75 -1.26 38.45
CA ASN A 33 12.78 -0.19 38.15
C ASN A 33 12.67 0.07 36.64
N ASP A 34 13.80 0.18 35.93
CA ASP A 34 13.81 0.40 34.49
C ASP A 34 13.19 -0.80 33.74
N THR A 35 13.44 -2.02 34.22
CA THR A 35 12.82 -3.25 33.68
C THR A 35 11.31 -3.25 33.89
N ASP A 36 10.83 -2.93 35.09
CA ASP A 36 9.39 -2.92 35.41
C ASP A 36 8.65 -1.87 34.56
N ASN A 37 9.24 -0.69 34.39
CA ASN A 37 8.68 0.37 33.54
C ASN A 37 8.60 -0.06 32.07
N LEU A 38 9.65 -0.74 31.56
CA LEU A 38 9.63 -1.28 30.20
C LEU A 38 8.61 -2.40 30.02
N GLU A 39 8.49 -3.30 30.99
CA GLU A 39 7.51 -4.39 30.94
C GLU A 39 6.07 -3.86 30.95
N ALA A 40 5.77 -2.86 31.79
CA ALA A 40 4.46 -2.20 31.81
C ALA A 40 4.16 -1.50 30.49
N TRP A 41 5.15 -0.81 29.90
CA TRP A 41 5.01 -0.18 28.59
C TRP A 41 4.78 -1.21 27.48
N ILE A 42 5.48 -2.35 27.52
CA ILE A 42 5.27 -3.46 26.58
C ILE A 42 3.83 -3.97 26.67
N ASP A 43 3.29 -4.17 27.88
CA ASP A 43 1.90 -4.62 28.07
C ASP A 43 0.88 -3.63 27.51
N GLU A 44 1.09 -2.34 27.73
CA GLU A 44 0.22 -1.30 27.20
C GLU A 44 0.21 -1.33 25.66
N LYS A 45 1.39 -1.41 25.03
CA LYS A 45 1.49 -1.43 23.57
C LYS A 45 1.00 -2.74 22.95
N ALA A 46 1.24 -3.88 23.60
CA ALA A 46 0.69 -5.16 23.15
C ALA A 46 -0.85 -5.12 23.09
N LYS A 47 -1.50 -4.60 24.15
CA LYS A 47 -2.96 -4.43 24.20
C LYS A 47 -3.49 -3.46 23.14
N LEU A 48 -2.77 -2.36 22.90
CA LEU A 48 -3.11 -1.41 21.84
C LEU A 48 -3.04 -2.08 20.46
N LEU A 49 -1.99 -2.87 20.19
CA LEU A 49 -1.85 -3.58 18.92
C LEU A 49 -2.96 -4.63 18.72
N GLU A 50 -3.40 -5.30 19.78
CA GLU A 50 -4.51 -6.26 19.71
C GLU A 50 -5.86 -5.59 19.44
N SER A 51 -6.08 -4.37 19.92
CA SER A 51 -7.33 -3.64 19.70
C SER A 51 -7.42 -2.95 18.33
N LEU A 52 -6.27 -2.68 17.68
CA LEU A 52 -6.22 -2.10 16.35
C LEU A 52 -6.64 -3.14 15.30
N LYS A 53 -7.84 -3.00 14.75
CA LYS A 53 -8.32 -3.78 13.61
C LYS A 53 -8.45 -2.85 12.40
N PRO A 54 -7.87 -3.21 11.23
CA PRO A 54 -8.05 -2.43 10.02
C PRO A 54 -9.55 -2.27 9.71
N ALA A 55 -9.93 -1.05 9.35
CA ALA A 55 -11.29 -0.74 8.93
C ALA A 55 -11.53 -1.09 7.45
N ASP A 56 -12.79 -1.09 7.06
CA ASP A 56 -13.21 -1.29 5.66
C ASP A 56 -13.14 0.00 4.81
N ASP A 57 -12.72 1.11 5.40
CA ASP A 57 -12.62 2.42 4.76
C ASP A 57 -11.15 2.85 4.58
N LEU A 58 -10.83 3.45 3.42
CA LEU A 58 -9.44 3.84 3.10
C LEU A 58 -8.95 4.98 4.01
N GLU A 59 -9.78 5.98 4.29
CA GLU A 59 -9.40 7.11 5.13
C GLU A 59 -9.08 6.65 6.55
N GLU A 60 -9.92 5.78 7.11
CA GLU A 60 -9.68 5.16 8.42
C GLU A 60 -8.39 4.32 8.43
N VAL A 61 -8.11 3.56 7.37
CA VAL A 61 -6.85 2.79 7.24
C VAL A 61 -5.64 3.72 7.15
N GLU A 62 -5.71 4.83 6.43
CA GLU A 62 -4.62 5.83 6.37
C GLU A 62 -4.37 6.49 7.72
N ILE A 63 -5.43 6.90 8.43
CA ILE A 63 -5.33 7.43 9.80
C ILE A 63 -4.65 6.40 10.71
N MET A 64 -5.02 5.12 10.58
CA MET A 64 -4.43 4.06 11.37
C MET A 64 -2.94 3.84 11.06
N ARG A 65 -2.55 3.89 9.78
CA ARG A 65 -1.14 3.81 9.36
C ARG A 65 -0.32 4.96 9.93
N HIS A 66 -0.85 6.18 9.88
CA HIS A 66 -0.15 7.33 10.44
C HIS A 66 0.02 7.24 11.97
N ARG A 67 -1.02 6.80 12.69
CA ARG A 67 -0.91 6.50 14.13
C ARG A 67 0.11 5.40 14.40
N PHE A 68 0.17 4.39 13.52
CA PHE A 68 1.12 3.29 13.63
C PHE A 68 2.57 3.73 13.44
N GLU A 69 2.84 4.67 12.52
CA GLU A 69 4.18 5.27 12.36
C GLU A 69 4.68 5.93 13.65
N THR A 70 3.78 6.59 14.39
CA THR A 70 4.12 7.18 15.69
C THR A 70 4.49 6.09 16.71
N LEU A 71 3.76 4.97 16.72
CA LEU A 71 4.09 3.80 17.55
C LEU A 71 5.46 3.20 17.18
N GLU A 72 5.79 3.14 15.88
CA GLU A 72 7.10 2.66 15.42
C GLU A 72 8.25 3.57 15.89
N GLN A 73 8.05 4.88 15.88
CA GLN A 73 9.01 5.84 16.45
C GLN A 73 9.19 5.64 17.96
N ASP A 74 8.09 5.46 18.69
CA ASP A 74 8.14 5.16 20.13
C ASP A 74 8.89 3.85 20.41
N LEU A 75 8.66 2.81 19.61
CA LEU A 75 9.36 1.53 19.73
C LEU A 75 10.87 1.71 19.52
N ASN A 76 11.28 2.52 18.55
CA ASN A 76 12.69 2.82 18.33
C ASN A 76 13.32 3.55 19.53
N ASN A 77 12.59 4.49 20.14
CA ASN A 77 13.02 5.18 21.34
C ASN A 77 13.19 4.24 22.55
N GLN A 78 12.28 3.27 22.72
CA GLN A 78 12.38 2.30 23.82
C GLN A 78 13.48 1.26 23.59
N SER A 79 13.84 0.95 22.34
CA SER A 79 14.96 0.04 22.01
C SER A 79 16.26 0.46 22.72
N ALA A 80 16.58 1.75 22.73
CA ALA A 80 17.75 2.27 23.43
C ALA A 80 17.73 2.00 24.95
N LYS A 81 16.55 2.02 25.58
CA LYS A 81 16.38 1.71 27.00
C LYS A 81 16.53 0.21 27.27
N VAL A 82 15.97 -0.65 26.41
CA VAL A 82 16.18 -2.11 26.49
C VAL A 82 17.66 -2.45 26.38
N LEU A 83 18.40 -1.78 25.48
CA LEU A 83 19.86 -1.95 25.38
C LEU A 83 20.59 -1.51 26.66
N THR A 84 20.14 -0.42 27.28
CA THR A 84 20.72 0.09 28.53
C THR A 84 20.52 -0.89 29.68
N VAL A 85 19.30 -1.41 29.86
CA VAL A 85 18.98 -2.46 30.86
C VAL A 85 19.82 -3.71 30.63
N ASN A 86 19.97 -4.13 29.38
CA ASN A 86 20.82 -5.28 29.03
C ASN A 86 22.30 -5.04 29.37
N LYS A 87 22.81 -3.84 29.12
CA LYS A 87 24.19 -3.46 29.47
C LYS A 87 24.42 -3.48 30.98
N LEU A 88 23.51 -2.90 31.76
CA LEU A 88 23.56 -2.90 33.22
C LEU A 88 23.49 -4.32 33.78
N SER A 89 22.61 -5.17 33.23
CA SER A 89 22.51 -6.58 33.62
C SER A 89 23.84 -7.31 33.42
N ARG A 90 24.46 -7.17 32.25
CA ARG A 90 25.78 -7.80 31.95
C ARG A 90 26.88 -7.30 32.88
N GLN A 91 26.88 -6.02 33.24
CA GLN A 91 27.86 -5.46 34.18
C GLN A 91 27.73 -6.09 35.57
N LEU A 92 26.49 -6.22 36.09
CA LEU A 92 26.25 -6.85 37.40
C LEU A 92 26.55 -8.36 37.38
N LEU A 93 26.27 -9.05 36.28
CA LEU A 93 26.60 -10.46 36.12
C LEU A 93 28.12 -10.69 36.05
N HIS A 94 28.86 -9.78 35.41
CA HIS A 94 30.32 -9.88 35.30
C HIS A 94 31.04 -9.74 36.65
N VAL A 95 30.49 -8.95 37.57
CA VAL A 95 31.03 -8.81 38.94
C VAL A 95 30.48 -9.87 39.91
N GLU A 96 29.82 -10.91 39.40
CA GLU A 96 29.23 -12.01 40.19
C GLU A 96 28.32 -11.49 41.32
N HIS A 97 27.47 -10.50 40.99
CA HIS A 97 26.57 -9.88 41.96
C HIS A 97 25.74 -10.95 42.71
N PRO A 98 25.47 -10.82 44.03
CA PRO A 98 24.74 -11.82 44.80
C PRO A 98 23.35 -12.21 44.24
N ASN A 99 22.74 -11.29 43.48
CA ASN A 99 21.43 -11.48 42.85
C ASN A 99 21.52 -11.87 41.36
N SER A 100 22.63 -12.45 40.91
CA SER A 100 22.89 -12.77 39.49
C SER A 100 21.78 -13.60 38.84
N ASP A 101 21.26 -14.62 39.53
CA ASP A 101 20.17 -15.45 38.99
C ASP A 101 18.90 -14.65 38.72
N ALA A 102 18.50 -13.78 39.65
CA ALA A 102 17.33 -12.92 39.51
C ALA A 102 17.51 -11.89 38.37
N ILE A 103 18.72 -11.33 38.24
CA ILE A 103 19.09 -10.40 37.16
C ILE A 103 18.97 -11.11 35.81
N LEU A 104 19.55 -12.30 35.67
CA LEU A 104 19.54 -13.07 34.43
C LEU A 104 18.11 -13.46 34.03
N GLN A 105 17.30 -13.93 34.99
CA GLN A 105 15.90 -14.28 34.74
C GLN A 105 15.09 -13.07 34.26
N ARG A 106 15.20 -11.91 34.94
CA ARG A 106 14.50 -10.68 34.53
C ARG A 106 14.97 -10.19 33.16
N GLN A 107 16.28 -10.19 32.91
CA GLN A 107 16.83 -9.80 31.61
C GLN A 107 16.27 -10.66 30.48
N ASN A 108 16.27 -12.00 30.66
CA ASN A 108 15.77 -12.93 29.66
C ASN A 108 14.26 -12.74 29.42
N ARG A 109 13.48 -12.55 30.49
CA ARG A 109 12.04 -12.25 30.39
C ARG A 109 11.78 -10.98 29.61
N LEU A 110 12.46 -9.87 29.95
CA LEU A 110 12.31 -8.60 29.26
C LEU A 110 12.64 -8.75 27.76
N ASN A 111 13.74 -9.41 27.43
CA ASN A 111 14.15 -9.61 26.04
C ASN A 111 13.16 -10.47 25.25
N ALA A 112 12.62 -11.53 25.85
CA ALA A 112 11.59 -12.36 25.21
C ALA A 112 10.31 -11.56 24.94
N ARG A 113 9.84 -10.78 25.92
CA ARG A 113 8.66 -9.91 25.77
C ARG A 113 8.89 -8.80 24.74
N TRP A 114 10.08 -8.22 24.71
CA TRP A 114 10.46 -7.23 23.72
C TRP A 114 10.46 -7.81 22.31
N ALA A 115 11.04 -8.99 22.10
CA ALA A 115 11.02 -9.68 20.81
C ALA A 115 9.58 -9.98 20.36
N GLN A 116 8.74 -10.47 21.27
CA GLN A 116 7.32 -10.72 20.98
C GLN A 116 6.59 -9.44 20.54
N LEU A 117 6.82 -8.31 21.22
CA LEU A 117 6.23 -7.03 20.83
C LEU A 117 6.71 -6.60 19.44
N GLN A 118 8.00 -6.74 19.14
CA GLN A 118 8.53 -6.44 17.80
C GLN A 118 7.86 -7.28 16.71
N ASP A 119 7.63 -8.57 16.97
CA ASP A 119 6.91 -9.45 16.03
C ASP A 119 5.43 -9.08 15.89
N MET A 120 4.78 -8.60 16.96
CA MET A 120 3.42 -8.06 16.88
C MET A 120 3.36 -6.80 16.02
N VAL A 121 4.31 -5.87 16.20
CA VAL A 121 4.43 -4.65 15.39
C VAL A 121 4.64 -5.00 13.92
N ARG A 122 5.58 -5.90 13.59
CA ARG A 122 5.80 -6.33 12.20
C ARG A 122 4.56 -6.94 11.56
N ARG A 123 3.85 -7.81 12.29
CA ARG A 123 2.60 -8.42 11.81
C ARG A 123 1.52 -7.36 11.58
N LYS A 124 1.35 -6.44 12.53
CA LYS A 124 0.36 -5.35 12.39
C LYS A 124 0.69 -4.41 11.24
N ARG A 125 1.97 -4.10 11.01
CA ARG A 125 2.43 -3.32 9.85
C ARG A 125 2.03 -3.99 8.54
N LEU A 126 2.32 -5.29 8.41
CA LEU A 126 1.94 -6.07 7.23
C LEU A 126 0.42 -6.08 7.02
N GLU A 127 -0.35 -6.30 8.09
CA GLU A 127 -1.81 -6.32 8.07
C GLU A 127 -2.40 -4.98 7.58
N LEU A 128 -1.88 -3.85 8.08
CA LEU A 128 -2.30 -2.50 7.67
C LEU A 128 -1.91 -2.19 6.23
N ASP A 129 -0.70 -2.54 5.81
CA ASP A 129 -0.25 -2.31 4.44
C ASP A 129 -1.03 -3.17 3.43
N GLN A 130 -1.42 -4.40 3.80
CA GLN A 130 -2.32 -5.25 3.01
C GLN A 130 -3.74 -4.67 2.93
N ALA A 131 -4.29 -4.22 4.07
CA ALA A 131 -5.62 -3.60 4.11
C ALA A 131 -5.67 -2.34 3.23
N HIS A 132 -4.65 -1.50 3.32
CA HIS A 132 -4.52 -0.31 2.48
C HIS A 132 -4.49 -0.67 0.99
N ARG A 133 -3.64 -1.63 0.58
CA ARG A 133 -3.61 -2.09 -0.82
C ARG A 133 -4.96 -2.59 -1.30
N LEU A 134 -5.68 -3.35 -0.48
CA LEU A 134 -7.00 -3.85 -0.81
C LEU A 134 -8.01 -2.70 -1.02
N GLN A 135 -8.03 -1.71 -0.13
CA GLN A 135 -8.97 -0.58 -0.26
C GLN A 135 -8.62 0.30 -1.46
N THR A 136 -7.34 0.61 -1.69
CA THR A 136 -6.90 1.33 -2.90
C THR A 136 -7.31 0.57 -4.16
N PHE A 137 -7.13 -0.75 -4.19
CA PHE A 137 -7.55 -1.58 -5.32
C PHE A 137 -9.06 -1.51 -5.57
N ARG A 138 -9.89 -1.58 -4.51
CA ARG A 138 -11.36 -1.46 -4.63
C ARG A 138 -11.78 -0.10 -5.20
N ILE A 139 -11.16 0.98 -4.74
CA ILE A 139 -11.41 2.34 -5.26
C ILE A 139 -10.97 2.43 -6.72
N ASP A 140 -9.75 2.02 -7.04
CA ASP A 140 -9.24 2.04 -8.41
C ASP A 140 -10.13 1.23 -9.36
N CYS A 141 -10.67 0.09 -8.91
CA CYS A 141 -11.63 -0.70 -9.67
C CYS A 141 -12.91 0.11 -9.96
N GLN A 142 -13.47 0.75 -8.93
CA GLN A 142 -14.69 1.55 -9.07
C GLN A 142 -14.48 2.77 -9.98
N GLU A 143 -13.36 3.46 -9.83
CA GLU A 143 -12.98 4.59 -10.69
C GLU A 143 -12.79 4.13 -12.13
N THR A 144 -12.11 3.00 -12.35
CA THR A 144 -11.89 2.44 -13.69
C THR A 144 -13.21 2.04 -14.34
N VAL A 145 -14.13 1.40 -13.60
CA VAL A 145 -15.49 1.11 -14.10
C VAL A 145 -16.19 2.39 -14.54
N THR A 146 -16.17 3.42 -13.69
CA THR A 146 -16.82 4.70 -13.97
C THR A 146 -16.23 5.37 -15.20
N TRP A 147 -14.89 5.39 -15.30
CA TRP A 147 -14.17 5.93 -16.44
C TRP A 147 -14.54 5.23 -17.75
N ILE A 148 -14.57 3.89 -17.77
CA ILE A 148 -14.97 3.11 -18.96
C ILE A 148 -16.42 3.38 -19.34
N GLN A 149 -17.33 3.45 -18.36
CA GLN A 149 -18.73 3.75 -18.59
C GLN A 149 -18.93 5.15 -19.19
N ASP A 150 -18.20 6.15 -18.71
CA ASP A 150 -18.26 7.50 -19.25
C ASP A 150 -17.73 7.55 -20.69
N LYS A 151 -16.63 6.83 -20.98
CA LYS A 151 -16.13 6.68 -22.37
C LYS A 151 -17.13 5.96 -23.27
N THR A 152 -17.86 4.99 -22.74
CA THR A 152 -18.92 4.28 -23.47
C THR A 152 -20.08 5.21 -23.80
N ARG A 153 -20.56 6.01 -22.82
CA ARG A 153 -21.62 7.02 -23.04
C ARG A 153 -21.22 8.06 -24.07
N VAL A 154 -19.97 8.53 -23.99
CA VAL A 154 -19.38 9.42 -24.97
C VAL A 154 -19.49 8.82 -26.38
N LEU A 155 -19.36 7.51 -26.58
CA LEU A 155 -19.63 6.93 -27.90
C LEU A 155 -21.13 6.91 -28.19
N GLU A 156 -21.98 6.41 -27.30
CA GLU A 156 -23.43 6.28 -27.53
C GLU A 156 -24.11 7.59 -27.94
N ASP A 157 -23.76 8.72 -27.32
CA ASP A 157 -24.32 10.05 -27.63
C ASP A 157 -23.97 10.55 -29.05
N THR A 158 -23.13 9.83 -29.79
CA THR A 158 -22.59 10.25 -31.09
C THR A 158 -23.35 9.65 -32.28
N GLU A 159 -24.32 8.76 -32.04
CA GLU A 159 -25.03 8.05 -33.11
C GLU A 159 -25.93 8.96 -33.98
N GLU A 160 -26.06 10.25 -33.64
CA GLU A 160 -26.88 11.23 -34.36
C GLU A 160 -26.13 12.01 -35.49
N LEU A 161 -24.86 11.71 -35.75
CA LEU A 161 -24.09 12.44 -36.78
C LEU A 161 -24.49 12.04 -38.20
N LYS A 162 -25.00 13.04 -38.94
CA LYS A 162 -25.45 12.95 -40.34
C LYS A 162 -24.34 12.48 -41.30
N ASP A 163 -24.76 11.84 -42.40
CA ASP A 163 -23.95 11.29 -43.52
C ASP A 163 -23.18 12.33 -44.39
N ASP A 164 -22.81 13.48 -43.82
CA ASP A 164 -21.98 14.47 -44.52
C ASP A 164 -20.49 14.32 -44.18
N LEU A 165 -19.63 14.82 -45.07
CA LEU A 165 -18.17 14.75 -44.90
C LEU A 165 -17.70 15.39 -43.58
N SER A 166 -18.42 16.40 -43.10
CA SER A 166 -18.17 17.05 -41.80
C SER A 166 -18.45 16.11 -40.63
N GLY A 167 -19.54 15.36 -40.68
CA GLY A 167 -19.88 14.31 -39.73
C GLY A 167 -18.81 13.22 -39.67
N ILE A 168 -18.37 12.74 -40.83
CA ILE A 168 -17.32 11.72 -40.96
C ILE A 168 -15.99 12.18 -40.35
N MET A 169 -15.55 13.42 -40.64
CA MET A 169 -14.31 13.97 -40.07
C MET A 169 -14.39 14.12 -38.54
N LYS A 170 -15.56 14.47 -38.00
CA LYS A 170 -15.78 14.54 -36.55
C LYS A 170 -15.72 13.16 -35.91
N LEU A 171 -16.36 12.16 -36.52
CA LEU A 171 -16.31 10.76 -36.08
C LEU A 171 -14.88 10.23 -36.06
N GLN A 172 -14.12 10.45 -37.14
CA GLN A 172 -12.73 10.00 -37.25
C GLN A 172 -11.82 10.65 -36.19
N ARG A 173 -11.98 11.96 -35.93
CA ARG A 173 -11.21 12.63 -34.85
C ARG A 173 -11.54 12.03 -33.48
N ARG A 174 -12.81 11.69 -33.22
CA ARG A 174 -13.25 11.11 -31.96
C ARG A 174 -12.70 9.70 -31.76
N LEU A 175 -12.71 8.89 -32.81
CA LEU A 175 -12.10 7.55 -32.79
C LEU A 175 -10.61 7.63 -32.44
N SER A 176 -9.86 8.55 -33.05
CA SER A 176 -8.43 8.74 -32.74
C SER A 176 -8.18 9.18 -31.28
N MET A 177 -9.09 9.95 -30.67
CA MET A 177 -9.02 10.26 -29.24
C MET A 177 -9.34 9.02 -28.40
N MET A 178 -10.35 8.25 -28.80
CA MET A 178 -10.75 7.02 -28.12
C MET A 178 -9.64 5.97 -28.15
N GLU A 179 -8.92 5.78 -29.25
CA GLU A 179 -7.78 4.84 -29.34
C GLU A 179 -6.73 5.10 -28.25
N ARG A 180 -6.42 6.37 -27.96
CA ARG A 180 -5.49 6.74 -26.89
C ARG A 180 -6.06 6.41 -25.51
N ASP A 181 -7.35 6.70 -25.30
CA ASP A 181 -8.05 6.37 -24.07
C ASP A 181 -8.08 4.84 -23.85
N LEU A 182 -8.35 4.05 -24.90
CA LEU A 182 -8.34 2.60 -24.86
C LEU A 182 -6.97 2.05 -24.45
N GLY A 183 -5.89 2.60 -25.03
CA GLY A 183 -4.53 2.22 -24.63
C GLY A 183 -4.24 2.51 -23.15
N ALA A 184 -4.70 3.66 -22.64
CA ALA A 184 -4.53 4.01 -21.24
C ALA A 184 -5.39 3.14 -20.31
N ILE A 185 -6.64 2.84 -20.71
CA ILE A 185 -7.52 1.93 -19.97
C ILE A 185 -6.91 0.54 -19.93
N GLN A 186 -6.47 -0.02 -21.06
CA GLN A 186 -5.83 -1.34 -21.12
C GLN A 186 -4.63 -1.43 -20.17
N ALA A 187 -3.76 -0.43 -20.16
CA ALA A 187 -2.63 -0.39 -19.23
C ALA A 187 -3.08 -0.37 -17.76
N LYS A 188 -4.17 0.34 -17.43
CA LYS A 188 -4.77 0.32 -16.09
C LYS A 188 -5.38 -1.05 -15.76
N LEU A 189 -6.02 -1.72 -16.71
CA LEU A 189 -6.55 -3.08 -16.53
C LEU A 189 -5.45 -4.09 -16.23
N ASP A 190 -4.38 -4.10 -17.03
CA ASP A 190 -3.23 -4.98 -16.82
C ASP A 190 -2.62 -4.77 -15.44
N ASN A 191 -2.55 -3.52 -14.98
CA ASN A 191 -2.08 -3.18 -13.65
C ASN A 191 -3.02 -3.70 -12.55
N LEU A 192 -4.33 -3.53 -12.71
CA LEU A 192 -5.33 -4.01 -11.76
C LEU A 192 -5.36 -5.54 -11.69
N GLU A 193 -5.18 -6.24 -12.81
CA GLU A 193 -5.09 -7.70 -12.83
C GLU A 193 -3.84 -8.19 -12.08
N GLN A 194 -2.69 -7.54 -12.26
CA GLN A 194 -1.48 -7.85 -11.50
C GLN A 194 -1.65 -7.60 -9.99
N GLN A 195 -2.33 -6.50 -9.62
CA GLN A 195 -2.66 -6.21 -8.23
C GLN A 195 -3.60 -7.27 -7.65
N ALA A 196 -4.64 -7.67 -8.40
CA ALA A 196 -5.59 -8.69 -8.00
C ALA A 196 -4.90 -10.03 -7.71
N VAL A 197 -3.98 -10.49 -8.55
CA VAL A 197 -3.22 -11.73 -8.33
C VAL A 197 -2.43 -11.69 -7.01
N ARG A 198 -1.79 -10.55 -6.70
CA ARG A 198 -1.04 -10.39 -5.45
C ARG A 198 -1.99 -10.37 -4.25
N LEU A 199 -3.08 -9.61 -4.33
CA LEU A 199 -4.07 -9.50 -3.24
C LEU A 199 -4.75 -10.84 -2.94
N GLN A 200 -5.03 -11.66 -3.96
CA GLN A 200 -5.58 -13.02 -3.77
C GLN A 200 -4.65 -13.95 -2.99
N GLN A 201 -3.33 -13.76 -3.10
CA GLN A 201 -2.35 -14.51 -2.31
C GLN A 201 -2.22 -13.97 -0.87
N GLU A 202 -2.32 -12.65 -0.71
CA GLU A 202 -2.22 -11.98 0.58
C GLU A 202 -3.46 -12.15 1.47
N ARG A 203 -4.66 -12.21 0.86
CA ARG A 203 -5.97 -12.23 1.52
C ARG A 203 -6.89 -13.28 0.88
N PRO A 204 -6.71 -14.58 1.17
CA PRO A 204 -7.54 -15.65 0.60
C PRO A 204 -9.04 -15.49 0.86
N GLU A 205 -9.42 -14.85 1.97
CA GLU A 205 -10.80 -14.56 2.34
C GLU A 205 -11.50 -13.52 1.43
N GLU A 206 -10.73 -12.72 0.69
CA GLU A 206 -11.21 -11.65 -0.20
C GLU A 206 -11.20 -12.05 -1.69
N VAL A 207 -10.76 -13.27 -2.02
CA VAL A 207 -10.52 -13.72 -3.41
C VAL A 207 -11.76 -13.57 -4.28
N GLU A 208 -12.92 -13.94 -3.75
CA GLU A 208 -14.19 -13.89 -4.46
C GLU A 208 -14.62 -12.45 -4.74
N ALA A 209 -14.52 -11.55 -3.75
CA ALA A 209 -14.81 -10.12 -3.95
C ALA A 209 -13.83 -9.47 -4.94
N ILE A 210 -12.55 -9.85 -4.92
CA ILE A 210 -11.55 -9.37 -5.88
C ILE A 210 -11.91 -9.84 -7.31
N ARG A 211 -12.30 -11.10 -7.47
CA ARG A 211 -12.72 -11.64 -8.78
C ARG A 211 -13.96 -10.96 -9.32
N GLU A 212 -14.95 -10.70 -8.47
CA GLU A 212 -16.15 -9.95 -8.86
C GLU A 212 -15.82 -8.54 -9.36
N ASN A 213 -14.89 -7.85 -8.70
CA ASN A 213 -14.44 -6.54 -9.15
C ASN A 213 -13.77 -6.60 -10.53
N ILE A 214 -12.86 -7.55 -10.76
CA ILE A 214 -12.22 -7.74 -12.07
C ILE A 214 -13.25 -8.10 -13.15
N ALA A 215 -14.15 -9.03 -12.87
CA ALA A 215 -15.20 -9.44 -13.81
C ALA A 215 -16.11 -8.27 -14.20
N ARG A 216 -16.44 -7.39 -13.25
CA ARG A 216 -17.22 -6.17 -13.51
C ARG A 216 -16.48 -5.22 -14.44
N ILE A 217 -15.18 -5.05 -14.27
CA ILE A 217 -14.35 -4.20 -15.14
C ILE A 217 -14.27 -4.80 -16.55
N GLN A 218 -14.01 -6.11 -16.65
CA GLN A 218 -13.96 -6.82 -17.93
C GLN A 218 -15.29 -6.68 -18.68
N TYR A 219 -16.42 -6.82 -17.99
CA TYR A 219 -17.74 -6.62 -18.60
C TYR A 219 -17.93 -5.23 -19.22
N VAL A 220 -17.57 -4.14 -18.50
CA VAL A 220 -17.72 -2.79 -19.05
C VAL A 220 -16.69 -2.51 -20.16
N TRP A 221 -15.51 -3.12 -20.08
CA TRP A 221 -14.48 -3.05 -21.11
C TRP A 221 -14.91 -3.72 -22.41
N ASP A 222 -15.48 -4.92 -22.33
CA ASP A 222 -16.01 -5.65 -23.49
C ASP A 222 -17.12 -4.87 -24.18
N ARG A 223 -17.99 -4.21 -23.39
CA ARG A 223 -19.02 -3.32 -23.94
C ARG A 223 -18.40 -2.12 -24.67
N LEU A 224 -17.41 -1.44 -24.08
CA LEU A 224 -16.74 -0.30 -24.71
C LEU A 224 -16.06 -0.71 -26.01
N THR A 225 -15.28 -1.79 -26.00
CA THR A 225 -14.56 -2.27 -27.18
C THR A 225 -15.53 -2.75 -28.27
N GLY A 226 -16.64 -3.38 -27.90
CA GLY A 226 -17.73 -3.69 -28.82
C GLY A 226 -18.30 -2.44 -29.49
N LYS A 227 -18.57 -1.39 -28.72
CA LYS A 227 -19.05 -0.11 -29.26
C LYS A 227 -18.03 0.54 -30.18
N VAL A 228 -16.75 0.53 -29.85
CA VAL A 228 -15.70 1.06 -30.74
C VAL A 228 -15.68 0.33 -32.08
N ARG A 229 -15.80 -1.00 -32.09
CA ARG A 229 -15.86 -1.79 -33.33
C ARG A 229 -17.09 -1.46 -34.18
N GLU A 230 -18.25 -1.27 -33.56
CA GLU A 230 -19.46 -0.81 -34.27
C GLU A 230 -19.24 0.57 -34.90
N TYR A 231 -18.54 1.47 -34.20
CA TYR A 231 -18.19 2.80 -34.69
C TYR A 231 -17.20 2.76 -35.86
N GLU A 232 -16.18 1.90 -35.80
CA GLU A 232 -15.22 1.67 -36.87
C GLU A 232 -15.92 1.16 -38.14
N ALA A 233 -16.80 0.16 -38.01
CA ALA A 233 -17.54 -0.40 -39.14
C ALA A 233 -18.43 0.65 -39.82
N LYS A 234 -19.15 1.48 -39.04
CA LYS A 234 -19.97 2.58 -39.59
C LYS A 234 -19.11 3.62 -40.33
N LEU A 235 -17.92 3.93 -39.81
CA LEU A 235 -17.01 4.88 -40.45
C LEU A 235 -16.49 4.33 -41.78
N ASP A 236 -16.18 3.04 -41.85
CA ASP A 236 -15.76 2.38 -43.08
C ASP A 236 -16.88 2.40 -44.13
N GLU A 237 -18.11 2.05 -43.76
CA GLU A 237 -19.28 2.12 -44.64
C GLU A 237 -19.53 3.54 -45.17
N ALA A 238 -19.47 4.55 -44.30
CA ALA A 238 -19.62 5.95 -44.70
C ALA A 238 -18.48 6.42 -45.62
N GLY A 239 -17.26 5.94 -45.38
CA GLY A 239 -16.10 6.19 -46.23
C GLY A 239 -16.27 5.59 -47.63
N ASP A 240 -16.79 4.36 -47.72
CA ASP A 240 -17.10 3.70 -48.99
C ASP A 240 -18.21 4.41 -49.76
N LEU A 241 -19.28 4.83 -49.07
CA LEU A 241 -20.36 5.61 -49.69
C LEU A 241 -19.85 6.93 -50.26
N GLN A 242 -19.01 7.67 -49.54
CA GLN A 242 -18.43 8.92 -50.03
C GLN A 242 -17.54 8.71 -51.27
N ARG A 243 -16.75 7.62 -51.30
CA ARG A 243 -15.97 7.27 -52.50
C ARG A 243 -16.88 7.00 -53.69
N PHE A 244 -17.95 6.22 -53.49
CA PHE A 244 -18.94 5.93 -54.52
C PHE A 244 -19.63 7.18 -55.07
N LEU A 245 -20.10 8.08 -54.19
CA LEU A 245 -20.75 9.33 -54.60
C LEU A 245 -19.82 10.22 -55.43
N ARG A 246 -18.57 10.35 -55.01
CA ARG A 246 -17.55 11.11 -55.76
C ARG A 246 -17.30 10.52 -57.15
N ASP A 247 -17.22 9.19 -57.25
CA ASP A 247 -16.99 8.51 -58.52
C ASP A 247 -18.21 8.65 -59.46
N LEU A 248 -19.43 8.66 -58.89
CA LEU A 248 -20.67 8.93 -59.61
C LEU A 248 -20.74 10.38 -60.13
N ASP A 249 -20.39 11.37 -59.32
CA ASP A 249 -20.32 12.77 -59.74
C ASP A 249 -19.31 12.96 -60.89
N HIS A 250 -18.16 12.31 -60.79
CA HIS A 250 -17.14 12.33 -61.85
C HIS A 250 -17.67 11.70 -63.15
N PHE A 251 -18.37 10.57 -63.05
CA PHE A 251 -19.01 9.91 -64.19
C PHE A 251 -20.11 10.77 -64.82
N GLN A 252 -20.96 11.41 -64.02
CA GLN A 252 -21.98 12.34 -64.49
C GLN A 252 -21.38 13.57 -65.20
N GLY A 253 -20.29 14.11 -64.67
CA GLY A 253 -19.53 15.18 -65.31
C GLY A 253 -18.95 14.76 -66.66
N TRP A 254 -18.36 13.56 -66.73
CA TRP A 254 -17.87 12.98 -67.97
C TRP A 254 -18.99 12.78 -69.01
N LEU A 255 -20.12 12.16 -68.62
CA LEU A 255 -21.28 11.97 -69.48
C LEU A 255 -21.78 13.30 -70.05
N SER A 256 -21.91 14.32 -69.21
CA SER A 256 -22.37 15.65 -69.62
C SER A 256 -21.42 16.30 -70.63
N SER A 257 -20.11 16.11 -70.44
CA SER A 257 -19.07 16.59 -71.37
C SER A 257 -19.15 15.87 -72.72
N VAL A 258 -19.27 14.53 -72.71
CA VAL A 258 -19.39 13.73 -73.93
C VAL A 258 -20.68 14.06 -74.69
N MET A 259 -21.81 14.20 -74.00
CA MET A 259 -23.08 14.60 -74.64
C MET A 259 -22.97 15.97 -75.31
N ARG A 260 -22.27 16.94 -74.71
CA ARG A 260 -22.00 18.23 -75.35
C ARG A 260 -21.11 18.11 -76.58
N GLN A 261 -20.10 17.24 -76.55
CA GLN A 261 -19.21 17.02 -77.69
C GLN A 261 -19.91 16.32 -78.86
N VAL A 262 -20.86 15.42 -78.59
CA VAL A 262 -21.64 14.72 -79.62
C VAL A 262 -22.76 15.59 -80.20
N ALA A 263 -23.26 16.56 -79.43
CA ALA A 263 -24.28 17.51 -79.90
C ALA A 263 -23.70 18.74 -80.63
N SER A 264 -22.37 18.85 -80.71
CA SER A 264 -21.61 19.85 -81.47
C SER A 264 -21.22 19.32 -82.85
#